data_AF-A0A537HIY1-F1
#
_entry.id   AF-A0A537HIY1-F1
#
_cell.length_a   1.000
_cell.length_b   1.000
_cell.length_c   1.000
_cell.angle_alpha   90.00
_cell.angle_beta   90.00
_cell.angle_gamma   90.00
#
_symmetry.space_group_name_H-M   'P 1'
#
loop_
_entity.id
_entity.type
_entity.pdbx_description
1 polymer ?
#
loop_
_entity_poly.entity_id
_entity_poly.type
_entity_poly.pdbx_seq_one_letter_code
_entity_poly.pdbx_strand_id
1 'polypeptide(L)'
;MEKRPTDRIFDTILQEEVRRLNQHLPKQRRTLAELLKEETPQVSSIDGKSIVMRKEELEKLASIVSRDALEKIRLPIVLIRRSEMGRGAFTVLG
;
A
#
# COMPACT_ATOMS: atom_id res chain seq x y z
N MET A 1 -22.63 -11.15 25.51
CA MET A 1 -22.52 -9.87 26.24
C MET A 1 -22.68 -8.74 25.24
N GLU A 2 -23.73 -7.94 25.38
CA GLU A 2 -23.97 -6.79 24.53
C GLU A 2 -22.98 -5.67 24.89
N LYS A 3 -22.18 -5.20 23.91
CA LYS A 3 -21.20 -4.11 24.14
C LYS A 3 -21.94 -2.85 24.60
N ARG A 4 -21.46 -2.21 25.66
CA ARG A 4 -22.09 -0.99 26.20
C ARG A 4 -22.02 0.12 25.14
N PRO A 5 -22.98 1.05 25.08
CA PRO A 5 -22.98 2.12 24.07
C PRO A 5 -21.66 2.91 24.02
N THR A 6 -21.02 3.12 25.17
CA THR A 6 -19.71 3.78 25.31
C THR A 6 -18.59 3.01 24.60
N ASP A 7 -18.61 1.68 24.62
CA ASP A 7 -17.61 0.84 23.97
C ASP A 7 -17.69 1.01 22.44
N ARG A 8 -18.89 1.17 21.88
CA ARG A 8 -19.10 1.40 20.44
C ARG A 8 -18.57 2.76 19.98
N ILE A 9 -18.77 3.80 20.78
CA ILE A 9 -18.24 5.14 20.51
C ILE A 9 -16.70 5.12 20.55
N PHE A 10 -16.12 4.47 21.56
CA PHE A 10 -14.67 4.34 21.68
C PHE A 10 -14.06 3.54 20.52
N ASP A 11 -14.68 2.41 20.14
CA ASP A 11 -14.26 1.61 18.97
C ASP A 11 -14.26 2.45 17.69
N THR A 12 -15.27 3.30 17.50
CA THR A 12 -15.40 4.17 16.32
C THR A 12 -14.30 5.24 16.29
N ILE A 13 -14.03 5.89 17.43
CA ILE A 13 -12.96 6.89 17.55
C ILE A 13 -11.60 6.25 17.28
N LEU A 14 -11.34 5.07 17.86
CA LEU A 14 -10.09 4.36 17.67
C LEU A 14 -9.88 3.92 16.21
N GLN A 15 -10.95 3.45 15.54
CA GLN A 15 -10.91 3.10 14.12
C GLN A 15 -10.58 4.31 13.24
N GLU A 16 -11.18 5.47 13.53
CA GLU A 16 -10.89 6.69 12.77
C GLU A 16 -9.46 7.18 13.02
N GLU A 17 -8.92 7.04 14.23
CA GLU A 17 -7.53 7.42 14.51
C GLU A 17 -6.52 6.49 13.83
N VAL A 18 -6.78 5.17 13.84
CA VAL A 18 -5.99 4.19 13.08
C VAL A 18 -6.07 4.48 11.58
N ARG A 19 -7.26 4.83 11.07
CA ARG A 19 -7.45 5.23 9.68
C ARG A 19 -6.67 6.49 9.35
N ARG A 20 -6.67 7.47 10.25
CA ARG A 20 -5.95 8.73 10.08
C ARG A 20 -4.45 8.53 9.98
N LEU A 21 -3.87 7.67 10.81
CA LEU A 21 -2.45 7.32 10.77
C LEU A 21 -2.05 6.67 9.43
N ASN A 22 -2.96 5.91 8.83
CA ASN A 22 -2.74 5.14 7.59
C ASN A 22 -3.12 5.88 6.31
N GLN A 23 -3.47 7.17 6.37
CA GLN A 23 -3.96 7.95 5.23
C GLN A 23 -3.02 8.02 4.01
N HIS A 24 -1.71 7.90 4.25
CA HIS A 24 -0.68 7.93 3.22
C HIS A 24 -0.49 6.58 2.50
N LEU A 25 -1.16 5.52 2.96
CA LEU A 25 -1.11 4.21 2.33
C LEU A 25 -1.87 4.22 0.98
N PRO A 26 -1.46 3.38 0.02
CA PRO A 26 -2.17 3.24 -1.25
C PRO A 26 -3.61 2.80 -1.03
N LYS A 27 -4.57 3.55 -1.58
CA LYS A 27 -5.99 3.18 -1.60
C LYS A 27 -6.24 2.02 -2.56
N GLN A 28 -5.49 2.00 -3.67
CA GLN A 28 -5.54 0.94 -4.66
C GLN A 28 -4.13 0.60 -5.10
N ARG A 29 -3.89 -0.69 -5.35
CA ARG A 29 -2.68 -1.18 -6.00
C ARG A 29 -3.01 -1.58 -7.43
N ARG A 30 -2.08 -1.34 -8.35
CA ARG A 30 -2.22 -1.61 -9.79
C ARG A 30 -1.12 -2.52 -10.28
N THR A 31 -1.37 -3.27 -11.34
CA THR A 31 -0.36 -4.20 -11.86
C THR A 31 0.80 -3.43 -12.47
N LEU A 32 1.99 -4.04 -12.47
CA LEU A 32 3.14 -3.47 -13.16
C LEU A 32 2.85 -3.26 -14.66
N ALA A 33 2.12 -4.19 -15.28
CA ALA A 33 1.67 -4.08 -16.66
C ALA A 33 0.74 -2.88 -16.91
N GLU A 34 -0.17 -2.57 -16.00
CA GLU A 34 -1.04 -1.39 -16.09
C GLU A 34 -0.23 -0.09 -15.97
N LEU A 35 0.69 -0.03 -15.01
CA LEU A 35 1.47 1.17 -14.71
C LEU A 35 2.49 1.51 -15.81
N LEU A 36 3.05 0.51 -16.49
CA LEU A 36 3.99 0.73 -17.61
C LEU A 36 3.34 1.40 -18.83
N LYS A 37 2.01 1.30 -18.97
CA LYS A 37 1.26 1.93 -20.08
C LYS A 37 1.10 3.44 -19.87
N GLU A 38 1.36 3.94 -18.67
CA GLU A 38 1.18 5.36 -18.35
C GLU A 38 2.43 6.17 -18.70
N GLU A 39 2.21 7.44 -19.05
CA GLU A 39 3.29 8.40 -19.19
C GLU A 39 3.84 8.80 -17.82
N THR A 40 2.94 9.05 -16.85
CA THR A 40 3.28 9.33 -15.45
C THR A 40 2.63 8.28 -14.55
N PRO A 41 3.31 7.16 -14.22
CA PRO A 41 2.72 6.07 -13.45
C PRO A 41 2.38 6.50 -12.02
N GLN A 42 1.13 6.32 -11.60
CA GLN A 42 0.69 6.70 -10.26
C GLN A 42 -0.46 5.84 -9.71
N VAL A 43 -0.60 5.84 -8.39
CA VAL A 43 -1.79 5.33 -7.70
C VAL A 43 -2.29 6.34 -6.67
N SER A 44 -3.58 6.28 -6.32
CA SER A 44 -4.15 7.12 -5.27
C SER A 44 -3.86 6.55 -3.87
N SER A 45 -3.55 7.40 -2.91
CA SER A 45 -3.53 7.10 -1.47
C SER A 45 -4.92 7.28 -0.84
N ILE A 46 -5.07 6.83 0.41
CA ILE A 46 -6.34 6.90 1.16
C ILE A 46 -6.78 8.36 1.36
N ASP A 47 -5.85 9.30 1.53
CA ASP A 47 -6.10 10.74 1.59
C ASP A 47 -6.38 11.39 0.21
N GLY A 48 -6.44 10.61 -0.86
CA GLY A 48 -6.72 11.09 -2.21
C GLY A 48 -5.53 11.75 -2.91
N LYS A 49 -4.34 11.77 -2.30
CA LYS A 49 -3.12 12.20 -2.97
C LYS A 49 -2.64 11.13 -3.96
N SER A 50 -1.64 11.49 -4.77
CA SER A 50 -0.98 10.59 -5.71
C SER A 50 0.34 10.07 -5.16
N ILE A 51 0.55 8.76 -5.24
CA ILE A 51 1.85 8.12 -5.12
C ILE A 51 2.39 7.96 -6.54
N VAL A 52 3.29 8.87 -6.94
CA VAL A 52 3.93 8.86 -8.25
C VAL A 52 5.14 7.94 -8.22
N MET A 53 5.31 7.15 -9.28
CA MET A 53 6.42 6.22 -9.47
C MET A 53 7.22 6.64 -10.70
N ARG A 54 8.55 6.49 -10.62
CA ARG A 54 9.44 6.75 -11.76
C ARG A 54 9.26 5.65 -12.80
N LYS A 55 8.98 6.05 -14.04
CA LYS A 55 8.75 5.10 -15.14
C LYS A 55 9.97 4.21 -15.39
N GLU A 56 11.16 4.79 -15.29
CA GLU A 56 12.44 4.10 -15.50
C GLU A 56 12.65 2.99 -14.46
N GLU A 57 12.18 3.17 -13.22
CA GLU A 57 12.25 2.14 -12.18
C GLU A 57 11.27 0.99 -12.44
N LEU A 58 10.09 1.30 -13.00
CA LEU A 58 9.12 0.28 -13.39
C LEU A 58 9.64 -0.53 -14.59
N GLU A 59 10.24 0.12 -15.58
CA GLU A 59 10.86 -0.55 -16.73
C GLU A 59 12.02 -1.44 -16.30
N LYS A 60 12.86 -0.95 -15.37
CA LYS A 60 13.91 -1.77 -14.76
C LYS A 60 13.32 -2.99 -14.04
N LEU A 61 12.29 -2.82 -13.22
CA LEU A 61 11.61 -3.95 -12.57
C LEU A 61 11.06 -4.95 -13.60
N ALA A 62 10.44 -4.45 -14.67
CA ALA A 62 9.88 -5.27 -15.74
C ALA A 62 10.94 -6.11 -16.47
N SER A 63 12.17 -5.60 -16.59
CA SER A 63 13.29 -6.34 -17.18
C SER A 63 13.84 -7.49 -16.31
N ILE A 64 13.55 -7.48 -15.01
CA ILE A 64 14.07 -8.47 -14.04
C ILE A 64 13.07 -9.62 -13.84
N VAL A 65 11.77 -9.35 -14.00
CA VAL A 65 10.70 -10.31 -13.69
C VAL A 65 10.21 -11.03 -14.95
N SER A 66 9.55 -12.18 -14.76
CA SER A 66 8.93 -12.89 -15.88
C SER A 66 7.71 -12.14 -16.44
N ARG A 67 7.35 -12.42 -17.70
CA ARG A 67 6.17 -11.80 -18.32
C ARG A 67 4.88 -12.05 -17.53
N ASP A 68 4.69 -13.26 -17.02
CA ASP A 68 3.52 -13.59 -16.19
C ASP A 68 3.48 -12.82 -14.87
N ALA A 69 4.64 -12.39 -14.36
CA ALA A 69 4.73 -11.59 -13.15
C ALA A 69 4.30 -10.14 -13.38
N LEU A 70 4.37 -9.61 -14.62
CA LEU A 70 3.94 -8.24 -14.92
C LEU A 70 2.45 -8.01 -14.59
N GLU A 71 1.62 -9.02 -14.81
CA GLU A 71 0.18 -8.99 -14.53
C GLU A 71 -0.16 -9.32 -13.07
N LYS A 72 0.80 -9.86 -12.30
CA LYS A 72 0.59 -10.31 -10.91
C LYS A 72 1.18 -9.36 -9.88
N ILE A 73 2.33 -8.75 -10.19
CA ILE A 73 3.00 -7.80 -9.30
C ILE A 73 2.16 -6.53 -9.23
N ARG A 74 1.68 -6.22 -8.03
CA ARG A 74 0.90 -5.03 -7.74
C ARG A 74 1.72 -4.01 -6.95
N LEU A 75 1.70 -2.76 -7.42
CA LEU A 75 2.44 -1.66 -6.84
C LEU A 75 1.51 -0.61 -6.21
N PRO A 76 1.99 0.13 -5.19
CA PRO A 76 3.33 0.05 -4.59
C PRO A 76 3.51 -1.17 -3.69
N ILE A 77 4.78 -1.54 -3.42
CA ILE A 77 5.15 -2.57 -2.44
C ILE A 77 5.04 -1.95 -1.06
N VAL A 78 4.22 -2.54 -0.19
CA VAL A 78 4.07 -2.08 1.19
C VAL A 78 4.93 -2.95 2.09
N LEU A 79 5.78 -2.30 2.90
CA LEU A 79 6.63 -2.96 3.89
C LEU A 79 6.15 -2.62 5.30
N ILE A 80 5.89 -3.64 6.11
CA ILE A 80 5.52 -3.49 7.52
C ILE A 80 6.76 -3.73 8.37
N ARG A 81 7.15 -2.74 9.16
CA ARG A 81 8.25 -2.88 10.12
C ARG A 81 7.86 -3.82 11.26
N ARG A 82 8.70 -4.82 11.53
CA ARG A 82 8.55 -5.79 12.63
C ARG A 82 9.45 -5.38 13.79
N SER A 83 9.01 -4.41 14.58
CA SER A 83 9.83 -3.80 15.65
C SER A 83 10.28 -4.81 16.72
N GLU A 84 9.51 -5.88 16.93
CA GLU A 84 9.81 -6.96 17.86
C GLU A 84 10.91 -7.91 17.39
N MET A 85 11.24 -7.92 16.08
CA MET A 85 12.33 -8.74 15.51
C MET A 85 13.66 -7.98 15.44
N GLY A 86 13.72 -6.77 16.02
CA GLY A 86 14.90 -5.91 16.01
C GLY A 86 14.92 -4.90 14.85
N ARG A 87 16.05 -4.20 14.72
CA ARG A 87 16.20 -3.15 13.70
C ARG A 87 16.39 -3.75 12.31
N GLY A 88 15.71 -3.19 11.32
CA GLY A 88 15.84 -3.60 9.92
C GLY A 88 14.96 -4.78 9.49
N ALA A 89 14.12 -5.31 10.39
CA ALA A 89 13.17 -6.37 10.04
C ALA A 89 11.88 -5.80 9.44
N PHE A 90 11.52 -6.27 8.24
CA PHE A 90 10.30 -5.88 7.53
C PHE A 90 9.59 -7.11 6.96
N THR A 91 8.26 -7.06 6.93
CA THR A 91 7.42 -8.01 6.22
C THR A 91 6.86 -7.35 4.96
N VAL A 92 6.95 -8.05 3.83
CA VAL A 92 6.32 -7.61 2.59
C VAL A 92 4.82 -7.91 2.67
N LEU A 93 4.00 -6.89 2.44
CA LEU A 93 2.55 -7.05 2.36
C LEU A 93 2.15 -7.37 0.92
N GLY A 94 1.74 -8.62 0.70
CA GLY A 94 1.39 -9.21 -0.59
C GLY A 94 -0.11 -9.29 -0.77
#